data_AF-A0AAD4ZUU4-F1
#
_entry.id   AF-A0AAD4ZUU4-F1
#
_cell.length_a   1.000
_cell.length_b   1.000
_cell.length_c   1.000
_cell.angle_alpha   90.00
_cell.angle_beta   90.00
_cell.angle_gamma   90.00
#
_symmetry.space_group_name_H-M   'P 1'
#
loop_
_entity.id
_entity.type
_entity.pdbx_description
1 polymer ?
#
loop_
_entity_poly.entity_id
_entity_poly.type
_entity_poly.pdbx_seq_one_letter_code
_entity_poly.pdbx_strand_id
1 'polypeptide(L)' 'MGRKTSGEIKGQTAEQVWPPVADFCNLHQWLRPTLDTCYLVEGVPGQPGVIRWSRSTARMVAALGAPWQLAFMA' A
#
# COMPACT_ATOMS: atom_id res chain seq x y z
N MET A 1 -18.24 -12.54 0.45
CA MET A 1 -17.34 -12.88 -0.67
C MET A 1 -16.16 -11.91 -0.62
N GLY A 2 -14.97 -12.36 -0.20
CA GLY A 2 -13.80 -11.49 -0.05
C GLY A 2 -13.12 -11.21 -1.39
N ARG A 3 -12.77 -9.95 -1.68
CA ARG A 3 -11.95 -9.62 -2.86
C ARG A 3 -10.50 -10.03 -2.56
N LYS A 4 -9.94 -10.87 -3.43
CA LYS A 4 -8.51 -11.23 -3.42
C LYS A 4 -7.85 -10.58 -4.62
N THR A 5 -6.71 -9.95 -4.39
CA THR A 5 -5.89 -9.33 -5.44
C THR A 5 -4.47 -9.88 -5.32
N SER A 6 -3.82 -10.11 -6.46
CA SER A 6 -2.42 -10.55 -6.54
C SER A 6 -1.72 -9.77 -7.65
N GLY A 7 -0.43 -9.50 -7.48
CA GLY A 7 0.42 -8.87 -8.48
C GLY A 7 1.86 -9.36 -8.33
N GLU A 8 2.60 -9.39 -9.44
CA GLU A 8 4.02 -9.77 -9.47
C GLU A 8 4.91 -8.55 -9.24
N ILE A 9 5.92 -8.68 -8.39
CA ILE A 9 6.93 -7.66 -8.14
C ILE A 9 8.20 -8.07 -8.90
N LYS A 10 8.63 -7.24 -9.86
CA LYS A 10 9.83 -7.51 -10.67
C LYS A 10 11.07 -6.89 -10.04
N GLY A 11 12.17 -7.66 -10.00
CA GLY A 11 13.49 -7.17 -9.65
C GLY A 11 13.80 -7.05 -8.15
N GLN A 12 12.94 -7.57 -7.27
CA GLN A 12 13.24 -7.72 -5.84
C GLN A 12 13.05 -9.19 -5.44
N THR A 13 13.89 -9.69 -4.55
CA THR A 13 13.72 -11.04 -3.96
C THR A 13 12.73 -11.00 -2.79
N ALA A 14 12.23 -12.16 -2.39
CA ALA A 14 11.33 -12.26 -1.24
C ALA A 14 11.98 -11.72 0.04
N GLU A 15 13.27 -11.97 0.24
CA GLU A 15 14.04 -11.51 1.40
C GLU A 15 14.17 -9.98 1.44
N GLN A 16 14.16 -9.33 0.28
CA GLN A 16 14.18 -7.86 0.18
C GLN A 16 12.79 -7.25 0.44
N VAL A 17 11.72 -7.95 0.04
CA VAL A 17 10.33 -7.45 0.16
C VAL A 17 9.72 -7.78 1.52
N TRP A 18 10.11 -8.88 2.14
CA TRP A 18 9.49 -9.35 3.38
C TRP A 18 9.65 -8.40 4.57
N PRO A 19 10.82 -7.79 4.85
CA PRO A 19 10.99 -6.91 6.01
C PRO A 19 9.94 -5.80 6.15
N PRO A 20 9.64 -4.97 5.13
CA PRO A 20 8.60 -3.95 5.26
C PRO A 20 7.19 -4.55 5.42
N VAL A 21 6.92 -5.72 4.83
CA VAL A 21 5.62 -6.41 4.95
C VAL A 21 5.43 -7.01 6.35
N ALA A 22 6.50 -7.55 6.93
CA ALA A 22 6.53 -8.12 8.26
C ALA A 22 6.34 -7.05 9.36
N ASP A 23 6.71 -5.80 9.06
CA ASP A 23 6.46 -4.64 9.91
C ASP A 23 5.01 -4.12 9.83
N PHE A 24 4.07 -5.06 10.03
CA PHE A 24 2.64 -4.92 9.76
C PHE A 24 2.00 -3.66 10.38
N CYS A 25 2.40 -3.29 11.60
CA CYS A 25 1.86 -2.13 12.29
C CYS A 25 2.51 -0.82 11.87
N ASN A 26 3.66 -0.83 11.20
CA ASN A 26 4.39 0.37 10.80
C ASN A 26 4.54 0.51 9.28
N LEU A 27 3.69 -0.14 8.49
CA LEU A 27 3.66 -0.04 7.02
C LEU A 27 3.65 1.41 6.49
N HIS A 28 3.14 2.36 7.26
CA HIS A 28 3.11 3.79 6.92
C HIS A 28 4.49 4.46 6.91
N GLN A 29 5.54 3.79 7.39
CA GLN A 29 6.93 4.23 7.26
C GLN A 29 7.50 3.84 5.90
N TRP A 30 7.04 2.72 5.35
CA TRP A 30 7.52 2.13 4.10
C TRP A 30 6.69 2.54 2.87
N LEU A 31 5.37 2.71 3.03
CA LEU A 31 4.41 2.93 1.93
C LEU A 31 3.98 4.40 1.79
N ARG A 32 4.84 5.35 2.13
CA ARG A 32 4.57 6.77 1.87
C ARG A 32 4.78 7.06 0.38
N PRO A 33 3.90 7.87 -0.26
CA PRO A 33 2.83 8.70 0.32
C PRO A 33 1.44 8.05 0.33
N THR A 34 1.33 6.75 0.03
CA THR A 34 0.04 6.06 -0.17
C THR A 34 -0.69 5.75 1.15
N LEU A 35 0.06 5.49 2.22
CA LEU A 35 -0.48 5.21 3.56
C LEU A 35 -0.07 6.31 4.54
N ASP A 36 -1.03 7.07 5.07
CA ASP A 36 -0.76 8.23 5.93
C ASP A 36 -0.36 7.78 7.34
N THR A 37 -1.15 6.87 7.91
CA THR A 37 -0.98 6.37 9.27
C THR A 37 -1.29 4.89 9.36
N CYS A 38 -0.56 4.20 10.23
CA CYS A 38 -0.79 2.81 10.57
C CYS A 38 -0.21 2.56 11.96
N TYR A 39 -1.00 2.03 12.90
CA TYR A 39 -0.50 1.71 14.24
C TYR A 39 -1.31 0.57 14.89
N LEU A 40 -0.72 -0.05 15.91
CA LEU A 40 -1.31 -1.12 16.70
C LEU A 40 -2.54 -0.63 17.48
N VAL A 41 -3.63 -1.40 17.43
CA VAL A 41 -4.83 -1.18 18.25
C VAL A 41 -4.94 -2.24 19.35
N GLU A 42 -4.79 -3.51 18.98
CA GLU A 42 -4.87 -4.66 19.90
C GLU A 42 -3.91 -5.78 19.49
N GLY A 43 -3.47 -6.57 20.48
CA GLY A 43 -2.56 -7.70 20.32
C GLY A 43 -1.09 -7.37 20.57
N VAL A 44 -0.20 -8.31 20.27
CA VAL A 44 1.25 -8.18 20.46
C VAL A 44 1.93 -8.08 19.08
N PRO A 45 2.67 -7.00 18.77
CA PRO A 45 3.37 -6.86 17.49
C PRO A 45 4.17 -8.12 17.13
N GLY A 46 4.02 -8.57 15.88
CA GLY A 46 4.69 -9.78 15.38
C GLY A 46 4.00 -11.10 15.71
N GLN A 47 2.88 -11.09 16.45
CA GLN A 47 2.07 -12.28 16.72
C GLN A 47 0.80 -12.33 15.85
N PRO A 48 0.28 -13.54 15.54
CA PRO A 48 -1.04 -13.68 14.92
C PRO A 48 -2.15 -13.06 15.79
N GLY A 49 -3.18 -12.51 15.14
CA GLY A 49 -4.34 -11.92 15.82
C GLY A 49 -4.23 -10.42 16.12
N VAL A 50 -3.15 -9.77 15.70
CA VAL A 50 -2.98 -8.32 15.83
C VAL A 50 -4.00 -7.55 15.01
N ILE A 51 -4.58 -6.51 15.63
CA ILE A 51 -5.47 -5.53 14.97
C ILE A 51 -4.71 -4.22 14.81
N ARG A 52 -4.75 -3.65 13.61
CA ARG A 52 -4.18 -2.33 13.30
C ARG A 52 -5.26 -1.37 12.82
N TRP A 53 -5.09 -0.10 13.17
CA TRP A 53 -5.80 1.01 12.53
C TRP A 53 -4.94 1.57 11.41
N SER A 54 -5.55 1.90 10.27
CA SER A 54 -4.83 2.48 9.14
C SER A 54 -5.67 3.49 8.38
N ARG A 55 -5.03 4.55 7.92
CA ARG A 55 -5.67 5.61 7.14
C ARG A 55 -4.85 5.89 5.89
N SER A 56 -5.55 5.95 4.76
CA SER A 56 -5.04 6.44 3.49
C SER A 56 -5.97 7.51 2.96
N THR A 57 -5.42 8.67 2.64
CA THR A 57 -6.12 9.71 1.93
C THR A 57 -6.07 9.37 0.45
N ALA A 58 -7.23 9.20 -0.18
CA ALA A 58 -7.32 9.07 -1.63
C ALA A 58 -6.92 10.40 -2.25
N ARG A 59 -5.62 10.59 -2.45
CA ARG A 59 -5.12 11.69 -3.26
C ARG A 59 -5.47 11.35 -4.69
N MET A 60 -6.38 12.11 -5.27
CA MET A 60 -6.38 12.24 -6.72
C MET A 60 -4.99 12.75 -7.09
N VAL A 61 -4.17 11.86 -7.65
CA VAL A 61 -3.12 12.34 -8.54
C VAL A 61 -3.91 12.96 -9.67
N ALA A 62 -4.08 14.28 -9.65
CA ALA A 62 -4.46 14.99 -10.85
C ALA A 62 -3.41 14.58 -11.87
N ALA A 63 -3.79 13.70 -12.79
CA ALA A 63 -3.01 13.41 -13.96
C ALA A 63 -2.97 14.71 -14.76
N LEU A 64 -2.06 15.62 -14.39
CA LEU A 64 -1.63 16.67 -15.28
C LEU A 64 -0.94 15.94 -16.44
N GLY A 65 -1.72 15.68 -17.49
CA GLY A 65 -1.23 15.11 -18.74
C GLY A 65 -1.30 13.59 -18.81
N ALA A 66 -2.50 13.05 -18.99
CA ALA A 66 -2.65 11.78 -19.70
C ALA A 66 -2.66 12.10 -21.22
N PRO A 67 -1.58 11.84 -21.98
CA PRO A 67 -1.44 12.25 -23.38
C PRO A 67 -2.43 11.58 -24.35
N TRP A 68 -3.25 10.64 -23.87
CA TRP A 68 -4.24 9.92 -24.66
C TRP A 68 -5.59 10.65 -24.80
N GLN A 69 -5.83 11.75 -24.08
CA GLN A 69 -7.09 12.52 -24.21
C GLN A 69 -7.15 13.44 -25.44
N LEU A 70 -6.02 13.74 -26.10
CA LEU A 70 -6.01 14.53 -27.35
C LEU A 70 -6.26 13.69 -28.61
N ALA A 71 -6.18 12.36 -28.52
CA ALA A 71 -6.33 11.46 -29.67
C ALA A 71 -7.80 11.20 -30.09
N PHE A 72 -8.79 11.73 -29.36
CA PHE A 72 -10.22 11.51 -29.63
C PHE A 72 -10.95 12.74 -30.23
N MET A 73 -10.22 13.84 -30.49
CA MET A 73 -10.79 15.08 -31.02
C MET A 73 -10.17 15.51 -32.37
N ALA A 74 -9.53 14.57 -33.09
CA ALA A 74 -9.04 14.77 -34.45
C ALA A 74 -9.72 13.80 -35.42
#